data_AF-A0A944ANC6-F1
#
_entry.id   AF-A0A944ANC6-F1
#
_cell.length_a   1.000
_cell.length_b   1.000
_cell.length_c   1.000
_cell.angle_alpha   90.00
_cell.angle_beta   90.00
_cell.angle_gamma   90.00
#
_symmetry.space_group_name_H-M   'P 1'
#
loop_
_entity.id
_entity.type
_entity.pdbx_description
1 polymer ?
#
loop_
_entity_poly.entity_id
_entity_poly.type
_entity_poly.pdbx_seq_one_letter_code
_entity_poly.pdbx_strand_id
1 'polypeptide(L)'
;MDTIELILILLYSLALTILIEGVVVLLSTKDKQMVKHSVLCNLLTNPIVNLVLILAVNIWGRGIYVPVLFVVELLTVGVEAYIYKYITGMELRQAVFLSMLANAASWGIGAIIGLITG
;
A
#
# COMPACT_ATOMS: atom_id res chain seq x y z
N MET A 1 -2.03 23.50 -4.72
CA MET A 1 -2.22 22.58 -3.59
C MET A 1 -1.34 23.09 -2.48
N ASP A 2 -1.96 23.51 -1.38
CA ASP A 2 -1.21 23.92 -0.20
C ASP A 2 -0.75 22.69 0.60
N THR A 3 0.11 22.89 1.60
CA THR A 3 0.68 21.78 2.40
C THR A 3 -0.39 21.00 3.16
N ILE A 4 -1.48 21.68 3.57
CA ILE A 4 -2.57 21.08 4.35
C ILE A 4 -3.37 20.12 3.47
N GLU A 5 -3.75 20.54 2.26
CA GLU A 5 -4.43 19.69 1.28
C GLU A 5 -3.62 18.43 0.97
N LEU A 6 -2.30 18.56 0.77
CA LEU A 6 -1.43 17.42 0.51
C LEU A 6 -1.47 16.40 1.67
N ILE A 7 -1.35 16.88 2.91
CA ILE A 7 -1.39 16.02 4.10
C ILE A 7 -2.73 15.30 4.20
N LEU A 8 -3.85 15.99 3.95
CA LEU A 8 -5.18 15.38 3.99
C LEU A 8 -5.34 14.29 2.94
N ILE A 9 -4.84 14.49 1.71
CA ILE A 9 -4.86 13.48 0.65
C ILE A 9 -4.05 12.25 1.07
N LEU A 10 -2.85 12.44 1.63
CA LEU A 10 -2.01 11.33 2.11
C LEU A 10 -2.68 10.54 3.24
N LEU A 11 -3.28 11.24 4.21
CA LEU A 11 -3.99 10.61 5.31
C LEU A 11 -5.23 9.85 4.84
N TYR A 12 -5.97 10.41 3.89
CA TYR A 12 -7.12 9.76 3.28
C TYR A 12 -6.72 8.48 2.54
N SER A 13 -5.67 8.57 1.71
CA SER A 13 -5.12 7.42 0.99
C SER A 13 -4.70 6.32 1.96
N LEU A 14 -3.95 6.68 3.01
CA LEU A 14 -3.49 5.76 4.04
C LEU A 14 -4.65 5.10 4.78
N ALA A 15 -5.66 5.87 5.19
CA ALA A 15 -6.83 5.35 5.90
C ALA A 15 -7.61 4.35 5.03
N LEU A 16 -7.77 4.66 3.75
CA LEU A 16 -8.43 3.78 2.80
C LEU A 16 -7.64 2.49 2.60
N THR A 17 -6.32 2.57 2.42
CA THR A 17 -5.47 1.37 2.29
C THR A 17 -5.54 0.51 3.55
N ILE A 18 -5.37 1.09 4.75
CA ILE A 18 -5.46 0.35 6.02
C ILE A 18 -6.79 -0.39 6.15
N LEU A 19 -7.90 0.25 5.75
CA LEU A 19 -9.21 -0.37 5.79
C LEU A 19 -9.30 -1.57 4.85
N ILE A 20 -8.91 -1.39 3.58
CA ILE A 20 -9.00 -2.41 2.55
C ILE A 20 -8.10 -3.59 2.87
N GLU A 21 -6.82 -3.32 3.13
CA GLU A 21 -5.83 -4.35 3.40
C GLU A 21 -6.10 -5.06 4.72
N GLY A 22 -6.55 -4.31 5.74
CA GLY A 22 -7.01 -4.90 6.99
C GLY A 22 -8.16 -5.89 6.79
N VAL A 23 -9.12 -5.58 5.91
CA VAL A 23 -10.21 -6.52 5.54
C VAL A 23 -9.66 -7.73 4.80
N VAL A 24 -8.80 -7.54 3.80
CA VAL A 24 -8.18 -8.65 3.05
C VAL A 24 -7.40 -9.59 3.97
N VAL A 25 -6.59 -9.03 4.87
CA VAL A 25 -5.80 -9.78 5.84
C VAL A 25 -6.70 -10.50 6.83
N LEU A 26 -7.75 -9.85 7.34
CA LEU A 26 -8.71 -10.48 8.25
C LEU A 26 -9.43 -11.66 7.59
N LEU A 27 -9.87 -11.51 6.34
CA LEU A 27 -10.57 -12.57 5.61
C LEU A 27 -9.63 -13.74 5.28
N SER A 28 -8.37 -13.45 4.96
CA SER A 28 -7.38 -14.45 4.55
C SER A 28 -6.80 -15.24 5.73
N THR A 29 -6.52 -14.56 6.85
CA THR A 29 -5.85 -15.15 8.01
C THR A 29 -6.80 -15.49 9.15
N LYS A 30 -7.97 -14.83 9.21
CA LYS A 30 -8.92 -14.89 10.33
C LYS A 30 -8.32 -14.48 11.67
N ASP A 31 -7.19 -13.77 11.66
CA ASP A 31 -6.46 -13.36 12.86
C ASP A 31 -6.42 -11.82 12.99
N LYS A 32 -6.93 -11.31 14.10
CA LYS A 32 -6.92 -9.88 14.42
C LYS A 32 -5.52 -9.35 14.73
N GLN A 33 -4.59 -10.20 15.18
CA GLN A 33 -3.20 -9.80 15.37
C GLN A 33 -2.53 -9.53 14.02
N MET A 34 -2.81 -10.35 13.02
CA MET A 34 -2.35 -10.11 11.63
C MET A 34 -2.88 -8.78 11.08
N VAL A 35 -4.12 -8.40 11.39
CA VAL A 35 -4.65 -7.08 11.00
C VAL A 35 -3.85 -5.95 11.64
N LYS A 36 -3.47 -6.06 12.93
CA LYS A 36 -2.61 -5.06 13.59
C LYS A 36 -1.25 -4.96 12.91
N HIS A 37 -0.65 -6.10 12.54
CA HIS A 37 0.62 -6.10 11.82
C HIS A 37 0.49 -5.46 10.43
N SER A 38 -0.60 -5.72 9.70
CA SER A 38 -0.89 -5.08 8.41
C SER A 38 -1.07 -3.57 8.54
N VAL A 39 -1.74 -3.09 9.58
CA VAL A 39 -1.88 -1.65 9.87
C VAL A 39 -0.49 -1.02 10.10
N LEU A 40 0.33 -1.63 10.96
CA LEU A 40 1.68 -1.13 11.22
C LEU A 40 2.56 -1.14 9.97
N CYS A 41 2.42 -2.16 9.13
CA CYS A 41 3.15 -2.27 7.88
C CYS A 41 2.75 -1.12 6.93
N ASN A 42 1.46 -0.88 6.76
CA ASN A 42 0.92 0.21 5.95
C ASN A 42 1.30 1.60 6.44
N LEU A 43 1.36 1.80 7.76
CA LEU A 43 1.85 3.05 8.35
C LEU A 43 3.31 3.35 7.98
N LEU A 44 4.10 2.33 7.67
CA LEU A 44 5.49 2.47 7.24
C LEU A 44 5.61 2.57 5.72
N THR A 45 4.97 1.66 4.98
CA THR A 45 5.15 1.52 3.53
C THR A 45 4.45 2.63 2.76
N ASN A 46 3.18 2.90 3.06
CA ASN A 46 2.32 3.75 2.25
C ASN A 46 2.76 5.23 2.21
N PRO A 47 3.23 5.86 3.32
CA PRO A 47 3.81 7.20 3.25
C PRO A 47 5.07 7.26 2.37
N ILE A 48 5.90 6.22 2.40
CA ILE A 48 7.12 6.14 1.57
C ILE A 48 6.74 6.00 0.09
N VAL A 49 5.78 5.13 -0.23
CA VAL A 49 5.27 4.96 -1.61
C VAL A 49 4.82 6.30 -2.18
N ASN A 50 3.95 7.01 -1.45
CA ASN A 50 3.43 8.30 -1.90
C ASN A 50 4.52 9.37 -2.04
N LEU A 51 5.47 9.41 -1.10
CA LEU A 51 6.59 10.35 -1.18
C LEU A 51 7.45 10.09 -2.43
N VAL A 52 7.77 8.83 -2.71
CA VAL A 52 8.53 8.44 -3.90
C VAL A 52 7.79 8.82 -5.18
N LEU A 53 6.47 8.60 -5.24
CA LEU A 53 5.65 8.98 -6.39
C LEU A 53 5.61 10.49 -6.61
N ILE A 54 5.42 11.27 -5.54
CA ILE A 54 5.43 12.74 -5.60
C ILE A 54 6.78 13.23 -6.10
N LEU A 55 7.89 12.71 -5.57
CA LEU A 55 9.24 13.10 -6.02
C LEU A 55 9.48 12.72 -7.48
N ALA A 56 9.10 11.51 -7.89
CA ALA A 56 9.30 11.04 -9.25
C ALA A 56 8.53 11.89 -10.27
N VAL A 57 7.27 12.20 -9.99
CA VAL A 57 6.45 13.06 -10.87
C VAL A 57 6.99 14.49 -10.91
N ASN A 58 7.52 15.02 -9.80
CA ASN A 58 8.11 16.36 -9.79
C ASN A 58 9.42 16.44 -10.58
N ILE A 59 10.24 15.37 -10.60
CA ILE A 59 11.54 15.35 -11.28
C ILE A 59 11.41 15.01 -12.77
N TRP A 60 10.62 13.99 -13.11
CA TRP A 60 10.54 13.43 -14.47
C TRP A 60 9.20 13.69 -15.18
N GLY A 61 8.28 14.39 -14.51
CA GLY A 61 6.96 14.71 -15.05
C GLY A 61 5.93 13.59 -14.90
N ARG A 62 4.67 13.86 -15.27
CA ARG A 62 3.53 12.95 -15.06
C ARG A 62 3.63 11.64 -15.84
N GLY A 63 4.37 11.60 -16.95
CA GLY A 63 4.53 10.42 -17.78
C GLY A 63 5.19 9.23 -17.07
N ILE A 64 5.96 9.49 -16.00
CA ILE A 64 6.63 8.43 -15.23
C ILE A 64 5.78 7.80 -14.13
N TYR A 65 4.59 8.36 -13.86
CA TYR A 65 3.77 7.96 -12.72
C TYR A 65 3.45 6.46 -12.71
N VAL A 66 2.94 5.93 -13.82
CA VAL A 66 2.55 4.51 -13.91
C VAL A 66 3.75 3.56 -13.80
N PRO A 67 4.86 3.76 -14.54
CA PRO A 67 6.06 2.94 -14.35
C PRO A 67 6.60 2.94 -12.92
N VAL A 68 6.68 4.12 -12.28
CA VAL A 68 7.21 4.24 -10.91
C VAL A 68 6.27 3.59 -9.92
N LEU A 69 4.96 3.81 -10.05
CA LEU A 69 3.95 3.16 -9.23
C LEU A 69 4.12 1.64 -9.30
N PHE A 70 4.20 1.07 -10.50
CA PHE A 70 4.38 -0.37 -10.66
C PHE A 70 5.63 -0.91 -9.96
N VAL A 71 6.78 -0.24 -10.13
CA VAL A 71 8.04 -0.66 -9.48
C VAL A 71 7.94 -0.55 -7.96
N VAL A 72 7.39 0.55 -7.46
CA VAL A 72 7.26 0.82 -6.03
C VAL A 72 6.31 -0.17 -5.38
N GLU A 73 5.16 -0.48 -5.99
CA GLU A 73 4.21 -1.50 -5.51
C GLU A 73 4.86 -2.88 -5.43
N LEU A 74 5.65 -3.28 -6.43
CA LEU A 74 6.39 -4.55 -6.39
C LEU A 74 7.40 -4.60 -5.25
N LEU A 75 8.09 -3.49 -4.99
CA LEU A 75 9.03 -3.38 -3.87
C LEU A 75 8.29 -3.45 -2.53
N THR A 76 7.16 -2.76 -2.42
CA THR A 76 6.29 -2.79 -1.23
C THR A 76 5.85 -4.21 -0.93
N VAL A 77 5.39 -4.96 -1.93
CA VAL A 77 5.01 -6.38 -1.75
C VAL A 77 6.16 -7.21 -1.15
N GLY A 78 7.39 -7.00 -1.65
CA GLY A 78 8.57 -7.68 -1.12
C GLY A 78 8.88 -7.30 0.34
N VAL A 79 8.82 -6.01 0.66
CA VAL A 79 9.09 -5.48 2.00
C VAL A 79 8.03 -5.97 2.99
N GLU A 80 6.76 -5.90 2.65
CA GLU A 80 5.66 -6.33 3.52
C GLU A 80 5.68 -7.85 3.74
N ALA A 81 5.91 -8.63 2.69
CA ALA A 81 6.08 -10.08 2.82
C ALA A 81 7.25 -10.44 3.74
N TYR A 82 8.36 -9.71 3.65
CA TYR A 82 9.49 -9.89 4.56
C TYR A 82 9.12 -9.54 6.00
N ILE A 83 8.41 -8.42 6.22
CA ILE A 83 7.94 -8.00 7.55
C ILE A 83 6.98 -9.03 8.14
N TYR A 84 5.99 -9.50 7.37
CA TYR A 84 5.07 -10.54 7.82
C TYR A 84 5.82 -11.81 8.20
N LYS A 85 6.72 -12.32 7.34
CA LYS A 85 7.57 -13.47 7.67
C LYS A 85 8.35 -13.25 8.96
N TYR A 86 9.01 -12.10 9.11
CA TYR A 86 9.88 -11.82 10.26
C TYR A 86 9.09 -11.73 11.57
N ILE A 87 7.95 -11.06 11.57
CA ILE A 87 7.16 -10.82 12.80
C ILE A 87 6.36 -12.06 13.20
N THR A 88 5.86 -12.83 12.22
CA THR A 88 4.84 -13.87 12.46
C THR A 88 5.38 -15.28 12.30
N GLY A 89 6.58 -15.43 11.72
CA GLY A 89 7.15 -16.73 11.37
C GLY A 89 6.49 -17.40 10.16
N MET A 90 5.60 -16.70 9.45
CA MET A 90 4.90 -17.23 8.28
C MET A 90 5.87 -17.68 7.17
N GLU A 91 5.53 -18.75 6.46
CA GLU A 91 6.26 -19.19 5.28
C GLU A 91 6.33 -18.06 4.24
N LEU A 92 7.51 -17.89 3.61
CA LEU A 92 7.73 -16.76 2.70
C LEU A 92 6.69 -16.72 1.57
N ARG A 93 6.33 -17.89 1.03
CA ARG A 93 5.33 -17.99 -0.03
C ARG A 93 3.95 -17.49 0.42
N GLN A 94 3.55 -17.80 1.65
CA GLN A 94 2.27 -17.35 2.21
C GLN A 94 2.31 -15.84 2.46
N ALA A 95 3.42 -15.33 2.98
CA ALA A 95 3.60 -13.90 3.25
C ALA A 95 3.58 -13.07 1.95
N VAL A 96 4.26 -13.56 0.90
CA VAL A 96 4.22 -12.95 -0.45
C VAL A 96 2.81 -12.97 -1.01
N PHE A 97 2.12 -14.12 -0.95
CA PHE A 97 0.75 -14.20 -1.46
C PHE A 97 -0.21 -13.25 -0.73
N LEU A 98 -0.11 -13.17 0.60
CA LEU A 98 -0.92 -12.28 1.40
C LEU A 98 -0.66 -10.81 1.07
N SER A 99 0.61 -10.40 0.98
CA SER A 99 0.97 -9.03 0.63
C SER A 99 0.55 -8.68 -0.80
N MET A 100 0.77 -9.57 -1.77
CA MET A 100 0.28 -9.39 -3.15
C MET A 100 -1.24 -9.19 -3.19
N LEU A 101 -2.00 -10.01 -2.46
CA LEU A 101 -3.46 -9.91 -2.44
C LEU A 101 -3.92 -8.59 -1.81
N ALA A 102 -3.30 -8.18 -0.71
CA ALA A 102 -3.60 -6.92 -0.04
C ALA A 102 -3.29 -5.70 -0.92
N ASN A 103 -2.08 -5.62 -1.47
CA ASN A 103 -1.65 -4.51 -2.34
C ASN A 103 -2.47 -4.48 -3.64
N ALA A 104 -2.79 -5.63 -4.25
CA ALA A 104 -3.63 -5.66 -5.44
C ALA A 104 -5.05 -5.15 -5.17
N ALA A 105 -5.61 -5.45 -3.99
CA ALA A 105 -6.94 -4.98 -3.60
C ALA A 105 -6.94 -3.46 -3.35
N SER A 106 -5.94 -2.93 -2.65
CA SER A 106 -5.83 -1.50 -2.37
C SER A 106 -5.54 -0.70 -3.64
N TRP A 107 -4.62 -1.17 -4.50
CA TRP A 107 -4.37 -0.60 -5.82
C TRP A 107 -5.62 -0.62 -6.71
N GLY A 108 -6.34 -1.74 -6.76
CA GLY A 108 -7.54 -1.89 -7.56
C GLY A 108 -8.64 -0.90 -7.16
N ILE A 109 -8.84 -0.69 -5.87
CA ILE A 109 -9.80 0.31 -5.38
C ILE A 109 -9.32 1.73 -5.69
N GLY A 110 -8.02 2.02 -5.53
CA GLY A 110 -7.44 3.30 -5.94
C GLY A 110 -7.67 3.61 -7.43
N ALA A 111 -7.49 2.61 -8.29
CA ALA A 111 -7.75 2.73 -9.72
C ALA A 111 -9.24 2.98 -10.03
N ILE A 112 -10.16 2.29 -9.35
CA ILE A 112 -11.61 2.51 -9.50
C ILE A 112 -12.00 3.93 -9.08
N ILE A 113 -11.49 4.41 -7.95
CA ILE A 113 -11.73 5.79 -7.50
C ILE A 113 -11.22 6.77 -8.55
N GLY A 114 -10.00 6.57 -9.04
CA GLY A 114 -9.41 7.40 -10.09
C GLY A 114 -10.24 7.45 -11.37
N LEU A 115 -10.87 6.34 -11.78
CA LEU A 115 -11.78 6.28 -12.93
C LEU A 115 -13.10 7.02 -12.71
N ILE A 116 -13.58 7.11 -11.47
CA ILE A 116 -14.85 7.77 -11.13
C ILE A 116 -14.65 9.28 -10.95
N THR A 117 -13.49 9.70 -10.46
CA THR A 117 -13.20 11.10 -10.13
C THR A 117 -12.42 11.86 -11.21
N GLY A 118 -11.86 11.16 -12.19
CA GLY A 118 -11.12 11.72 -13.33
C GLY A 118 -12.00 12.01 -14.54
#